data_AF-A0A2K3PKN0-F1
#
_entry.id   AF-A0A2K3PKN0-F1
#
_cell.length_a   1.000
_cell.length_b   1.000
_cell.length_c   1.000
_cell.angle_alpha   90.00
_cell.angle_beta   90.00
_cell.angle_gamma   90.00
#
_symmetry.space_group_name_H-M   'P 1'
#
loop_
_entity.id
_entity.type
_entity.pdbx_description
1 polymer ?
#
loop_
_entity_poly.entity_id
_entity_poly.type
_entity_poly.pdbx_seq_one_letter_code
_entity_poly.pdbx_strand_id
1 'polypeptide(L)'
;MSALQFGFLVDRRVRSFTFPALAFILLYSKLPHKELRFILSSVPIFNLSASIACNRIYNNRKKMIWNLLFLVMLGSLLMSLGVTITTFTASYWNYPSGHALKKLHRTGFQSDTNEQLVHIDTFSAMNGISRFCESDFPWRYSKEEEIKLQEFQQRNFTFLINEHPVINGFKCLFTEDGFSRMRINYGFPPILLVKEPKVYVHGNLENNAVVNKIWPGCP
;
A
#
# COMPACT_ATOMS: atom_id res chain seq x y z
N MET A 1 -22.76 -17.58 -1.60
CA MET A 1 -22.27 -18.31 -2.79
C MET A 1 -21.93 -17.26 -3.84
N SER A 2 -20.64 -17.06 -4.15
CA SER A 2 -20.23 -16.02 -5.10
C SER A 2 -20.65 -16.38 -6.52
N ALA A 3 -20.84 -15.40 -7.40
CA ALA A 3 -21.18 -15.63 -8.82
C ALA A 3 -20.23 -16.61 -9.52
N LEU A 4 -18.98 -16.67 -9.05
CA LEU A 4 -17.96 -17.64 -9.48
C LEU A 4 -18.36 -19.11 -9.21
N GLN A 5 -18.83 -19.40 -7.99
CA GLN A 5 -19.24 -20.74 -7.57
C GLN A 5 -20.48 -21.20 -8.35
N PHE A 6 -21.39 -20.26 -8.63
CA PHE A 6 -22.58 -20.53 -9.44
C PHE A 6 -22.21 -20.74 -10.93
N GLY A 7 -21.31 -19.93 -11.49
CA GLY A 7 -20.81 -20.10 -12.87
C GLY A 7 -20.13 -21.43 -13.13
N PHE A 8 -19.34 -21.91 -12.16
CA PHE A 8 -18.68 -23.21 -12.21
C PHE A 8 -19.67 -24.39 -12.27
N LEU A 9 -20.77 -24.31 -11.53
CA LEU A 9 -21.78 -25.38 -11.45
C LEU A 9 -22.75 -25.38 -12.63
N VAL A 10 -22.95 -24.22 -13.26
CA VAL A 10 -24.09 -24.00 -14.16
C VAL A 10 -23.72 -24.13 -15.64
N ASP A 11 -22.44 -23.97 -16.00
CA ASP A 11 -21.98 -24.08 -17.39
C ASP A 11 -20.72 -24.94 -17.57
N ARG A 12 -20.87 -26.03 -18.33
CA ARG A 12 -19.79 -26.99 -18.63
C ARG A 12 -18.65 -26.35 -19.42
N ARG A 13 -18.92 -25.30 -20.22
CA ARG A 13 -17.90 -24.61 -21.02
C ARG A 13 -16.98 -23.78 -20.15
N VAL A 14 -17.55 -23.06 -19.17
CA VAL A 14 -16.80 -22.23 -18.21
C VAL A 14 -15.90 -23.09 -17.33
N ARG A 15 -16.40 -24.26 -16.90
CA ARG A 15 -15.64 -25.22 -16.10
C ARG A 15 -14.32 -25.64 -16.72
N SER A 16 -14.26 -25.76 -18.06
CA SER A 16 -13.04 -26.17 -18.78
C SER A 16 -11.92 -25.13 -18.66
N PHE A 17 -12.25 -23.84 -18.50
CA PHE A 17 -11.28 -22.76 -18.35
C PHE A 17 -10.97 -22.48 -16.88
N THR A 18 -11.98 -22.52 -16.01
CA THR A 18 -11.83 -22.22 -14.58
C THR A 18 -11.06 -23.30 -13.83
N PHE A 19 -11.21 -24.58 -14.21
CA PHE A 19 -10.55 -25.68 -13.51
C PHE A 19 -9.00 -25.62 -13.60
N PRO A 20 -8.39 -25.44 -14.79
CA PRO A 20 -6.94 -25.22 -14.88
C PRO A 20 -6.46 -24.03 -14.06
N ALA A 21 -7.20 -22.92 -14.06
CA ALA A 21 -6.84 -21.72 -13.27
C ALA A 21 -6.89 -21.98 -11.76
N LEU A 22 -7.89 -22.72 -11.27
CA LEU A 22 -7.96 -23.14 -9.87
C LEU A 22 -6.82 -24.11 -9.50
N ALA A 23 -6.56 -25.10 -10.35
CA ALA A 23 -5.46 -26.04 -10.14
C ALA A 23 -4.11 -25.31 -10.08
N PHE A 24 -3.88 -24.36 -10.99
CA PHE A 24 -2.71 -23.50 -10.99
C PHE A 24 -2.54 -22.75 -9.66
N ILE A 25 -3.58 -22.09 -9.16
CA ILE A 25 -3.54 -21.38 -7.87
C ILE A 25 -3.27 -22.33 -6.72
N LEU A 26 -3.90 -23.52 -6.69
CA LEU A 26 -3.71 -24.49 -5.62
C LEU A 26 -2.28 -25.03 -5.59
N LEU A 27 -1.67 -25.27 -6.75
CA LEU A 27 -0.27 -25.67 -6.85
C LEU A 27 0.65 -24.54 -6.38
N TYR A 28 0.42 -23.31 -6.86
CA TYR A 28 1.21 -22.14 -6.47
C TYR A 28 1.02 -21.74 -5.00
N SER A 29 -0.10 -22.13 -4.36
CA SER A 29 -0.34 -21.89 -2.94
C SER A 29 0.65 -22.61 -2.03
N LYS A 30 1.36 -23.63 -2.54
CA LYS A 30 2.41 -24.37 -1.81
C LYS A 30 3.79 -23.72 -1.88
N LEU A 31 3.98 -22.65 -2.66
CA LEU A 31 5.25 -21.94 -2.72
C LEU A 31 5.53 -21.22 -1.39
N PRO A 32 6.76 -21.30 -0.86
CA PRO A 32 7.15 -20.59 0.36
C PRO A 32 7.13 -19.08 0.15
N HIS A 33 7.50 -18.63 -1.05
CA HIS A 33 7.44 -17.24 -1.45
C HIS A 33 6.10 -16.93 -2.12
N LYS A 34 5.36 -15.93 -1.61
CA LYS A 34 4.05 -15.53 -2.13
C LYS A 34 4.12 -14.13 -2.69
N GLU A 35 3.89 -14.01 -3.99
CA GLU A 35 3.73 -12.71 -4.64
C GLU A 35 2.44 -12.71 -5.46
N LEU A 36 1.75 -11.57 -5.46
CA LEU A 36 0.51 -11.40 -6.20
C LEU A 36 0.69 -11.68 -7.70
N ARG A 37 1.87 -11.34 -8.25
CA ARG A 37 2.18 -11.53 -9.67
C ARG A 37 2.07 -12.98 -10.14
N PHE A 38 2.26 -13.95 -9.24
CA PHE A 38 2.19 -15.37 -9.60
C PHE A 38 0.77 -15.81 -9.99
N ILE A 39 -0.26 -15.20 -9.42
CA ILE A 39 -1.65 -15.58 -9.68
C ILE A 39 -2.40 -14.61 -10.57
N LEU A 40 -1.79 -13.49 -10.96
CA LEU A 40 -2.45 -12.40 -11.67
C LEU A 40 -3.09 -12.86 -12.99
N SER A 41 -2.46 -13.79 -13.70
CA SER A 41 -2.96 -14.37 -14.95
C SER A 41 -4.28 -15.16 -14.80
N SER A 42 -4.64 -15.57 -13.57
CA SER A 42 -5.90 -16.27 -13.32
C SER A 42 -7.11 -15.32 -13.23
N VAL A 43 -6.88 -14.03 -12.93
CA VAL A 43 -7.93 -13.04 -12.69
C VAL A 43 -8.89 -12.87 -13.89
N PRO A 44 -8.41 -12.72 -15.14
CA PRO A 44 -9.30 -12.59 -16.30
C PRO A 44 -10.21 -13.81 -16.50
N ILE A 45 -9.70 -15.03 -16.22
CA ILE A 45 -10.45 -16.28 -16.36
C ILE A 45 -11.62 -16.32 -15.37
N PHE A 46 -11.39 -15.91 -14.13
CA PHE A 46 -12.44 -15.82 -13.12
C PHE A 46 -13.45 -14.72 -13.42
N ASN A 47 -13.01 -13.56 -13.91
CA ASN A 47 -13.91 -12.49 -14.32
C ASN A 47 -14.83 -12.92 -15.47
N LEU A 48 -14.30 -13.65 -16.46
CA LEU A 48 -15.08 -14.23 -17.54
C LEU A 48 -16.14 -15.23 -17.00
N SER A 49 -15.72 -16.13 -16.11
CA SER A 49 -16.62 -17.09 -15.47
C SER A 49 -17.76 -16.41 -14.70
N ALA A 50 -17.43 -15.40 -13.89
CA ALA A 50 -18.41 -14.60 -13.14
C ALA A 50 -19.36 -13.84 -14.09
N SER A 51 -18.85 -13.26 -15.18
CA SER A 51 -19.66 -12.55 -16.18
C SER A 51 -20.71 -13.46 -16.83
N ILE A 52 -20.31 -14.67 -17.24
CA ILE A 52 -21.24 -15.66 -17.83
C ILE A 52 -22.33 -16.06 -16.83
N ALA A 53 -21.97 -16.25 -15.55
CA ALA A 53 -22.92 -16.54 -14.49
C ALA A 53 -23.93 -15.40 -14.28
N CYS A 54 -23.42 -14.16 -14.19
CA CYS A 54 -24.23 -12.96 -14.05
C CYS A 54 -25.20 -12.78 -15.23
N ASN A 55 -24.72 -12.98 -16.46
CA ASN A 55 -25.55 -12.90 -17.67
C ASN A 55 -26.70 -13.92 -17.63
N ARG A 56 -26.42 -15.16 -17.23
CA ARG A 56 -27.46 -16.20 -17.11
C ARG A 56 -28.48 -15.87 -16.03
N ILE A 57 -28.04 -15.34 -14.89
CA ILE A 57 -28.92 -14.88 -13.82
C ILE A 57 -29.84 -13.77 -14.31
N TYR A 58 -29.27 -12.76 -14.96
CA TYR A 58 -30.01 -11.61 -15.50
C TYR A 58 -31.06 -12.00 -16.54
N ASN A 59 -30.74 -12.91 -17.46
CA ASN A 59 -31.66 -13.36 -18.51
C ASN A 59 -32.82 -14.21 -17.95
N ASN A 60 -32.60 -14.94 -16.85
CA ASN A 60 -33.62 -15.80 -16.25
C ASN A 60 -34.39 -15.14 -15.09
N ARG A 61 -34.12 -13.86 -14.78
CA ARG A 61 -34.61 -13.14 -13.59
C ARG A 61 -36.14 -13.14 -13.37
N LYS A 62 -36.94 -13.39 -14.42
CA LYS A 62 -38.41 -13.46 -14.31
C LYS A 62 -38.90 -14.67 -13.51
N LYS A 63 -38.08 -15.71 -13.34
CA LYS A 63 -38.41 -16.91 -12.55
C LYS A 63 -38.10 -16.64 -11.07
N MET A 64 -38.97 -17.09 -10.15
CA MET A 64 -38.87 -16.77 -8.71
C MET A 64 -37.48 -17.00 -8.11
N ILE A 65 -36.89 -18.19 -8.33
CA ILE A 65 -35.57 -18.52 -7.77
C ILE A 65 -34.42 -17.69 -8.41
N TRP A 66 -34.56 -17.34 -9.68
CA TRP A 66 -33.58 -16.54 -10.41
C TRP A 66 -33.67 -15.06 -10.06
N ASN A 67 -34.87 -14.58 -9.71
CA ASN A 67 -35.06 -13.24 -9.16
C ASN A 67 -34.33 -13.09 -7.81
N LEU A 68 -34.42 -14.09 -6.94
CA LEU A 68 -33.65 -14.11 -5.69
C LEU A 68 -32.13 -14.10 -5.96
N LEU A 69 -31.65 -14.93 -6.87
CA LEU A 69 -30.23 -14.93 -7.26
C LEU A 69 -29.78 -13.59 -7.86
N PHE A 70 -30.66 -12.92 -8.61
CA PHE A 70 -30.39 -11.58 -9.15
C PHE A 70 -30.25 -10.54 -8.04
N LEU A 71 -31.12 -10.56 -7.02
CA LEU A 71 -31.00 -9.68 -5.85
C LEU A 71 -29.71 -9.95 -5.07
N VAL A 72 -29.35 -11.23 -4.86
CA VAL A 72 -28.09 -11.62 -4.21
C VAL A 72 -26.88 -11.14 -5.02
N MET A 73 -26.93 -11.29 -6.35
CA MET A 73 -25.88 -10.79 -7.26
C MET A 73 -25.71 -9.28 -7.13
N LEU A 74 -26.82 -8.52 -7.15
CA LEU A 74 -26.78 -7.07 -6.98
C LEU A 74 -26.22 -6.67 -5.61
N GLY A 75 -26.65 -7.34 -4.54
CA GLY A 75 -26.10 -7.14 -3.20
C GLY A 75 -24.59 -7.42 -3.14
N SER A 76 -24.12 -8.48 -3.80
CA SER A 76 -22.69 -8.80 -3.86
C SER A 76 -21.86 -7.75 -4.61
N LEU A 77 -22.43 -7.12 -5.64
CA LEU A 77 -21.78 -6.01 -6.36
C LEU A 77 -21.66 -4.77 -5.47
N LEU A 78 -22.71 -4.40 -4.75
CA LEU A 78 -22.70 -3.27 -3.82
C LEU A 78 -21.71 -3.51 -2.67
N MET A 79 -21.69 -4.73 -2.11
CA MET A 79 -20.71 -5.11 -1.09
C MET A 79 -19.28 -5.06 -1.64
N SER A 80 -19.03 -5.55 -2.85
CA SER A 80 -17.72 -5.47 -3.51
C SER A 80 -17.26 -4.02 -3.69
N LEU A 81 -18.18 -3.12 -4.09
CA LEU A 81 -17.90 -1.70 -4.19
C LEU A 81 -17.51 -1.11 -2.83
N GLY A 82 -18.26 -1.40 -1.77
CA GLY A 82 -17.94 -0.94 -0.41
C GLY A 82 -16.58 -1.43 0.09
N VAL A 83 -16.26 -2.70 -0.14
CA VAL A 83 -14.95 -3.27 0.18
C VAL A 83 -13.85 -2.58 -0.63
N THR A 84 -14.07 -2.36 -1.93
CA THR A 84 -13.10 -1.70 -2.82
C THR A 84 -12.81 -0.26 -2.37
N ILE A 85 -13.82 0.52 -1.99
CA ILE A 85 -13.63 1.87 -1.46
C ILE A 85 -12.82 1.83 -0.17
N THR A 86 -13.12 0.89 0.72
CA THR A 86 -12.42 0.73 2.00
C THR A 86 -10.96 0.31 1.80
N THR A 87 -10.69 -0.65 0.93
CA THR A 87 -9.32 -1.11 0.66
C THR A 87 -8.53 -0.09 -0.15
N PHE A 88 -9.17 0.64 -1.06
CA PHE A 88 -8.55 1.74 -1.80
C PHE A 88 -8.13 2.87 -0.86
N THR A 89 -9.03 3.29 0.04
CA THR A 89 -8.70 4.32 1.05
C THR A 89 -7.61 3.84 2.00
N ALA A 90 -7.62 2.59 2.45
CA ALA A 90 -6.50 2.03 3.23
C ALA A 90 -5.18 2.02 2.45
N SER A 91 -5.21 1.60 1.18
CA SER A 91 -4.04 1.56 0.30
C SER A 91 -3.45 2.94 0.01
N TYR A 92 -4.28 3.99 -0.03
CA TYR A 92 -3.81 5.36 -0.20
C TYR A 92 -2.86 5.78 0.94
N TRP A 93 -3.16 5.35 2.18
CA TRP A 93 -2.36 5.66 3.37
C TRP A 93 -1.22 4.66 3.62
N ASN A 94 -0.99 3.68 2.74
CA ASN A 94 0.11 2.70 2.87
C ASN A 94 1.45 3.18 2.29
N TYR A 95 1.54 4.42 1.79
CA TYR A 95 2.78 4.96 1.20
C TYR A 95 3.34 6.20 1.94
N PRO A 96 3.45 6.17 3.29
CA PRO A 96 3.84 7.33 4.08
C PRO A 96 5.24 7.87 3.74
N SER A 97 6.18 7.02 3.32
CA SER A 97 7.56 7.46 3.05
C SER A 97 7.65 8.35 1.80
N GLY A 98 6.79 8.11 0.81
CA GLY A 98 6.68 9.00 -0.35
C GLY A 98 6.16 10.40 0.03
N HIS A 99 5.21 10.46 0.97
CA HIS A 99 4.74 11.73 1.54
C HIS A 99 5.82 12.42 2.36
N ALA A 100 6.58 11.66 3.14
CA ALA A 100 7.67 12.15 3.96
C ALA A 100 8.76 12.80 3.10
N LEU A 101 9.20 12.13 2.03
CA LEU A 101 10.18 12.67 1.10
C LEU A 101 9.67 13.91 0.37
N LYS A 102 8.42 13.91 -0.10
CA LYS A 102 7.80 15.08 -0.73
C LYS A 102 7.71 16.28 0.21
N LYS A 103 7.37 16.03 1.48
CA LYS A 103 7.34 17.07 2.51
C LYS A 103 8.74 17.55 2.86
N LEU A 104 9.73 16.65 2.90
CA LEU A 104 11.13 17.01 3.06
C LEU A 104 11.61 17.91 1.91
N HIS A 105 11.29 17.62 0.65
CA HIS A 105 11.69 18.50 -0.47
C HIS A 105 11.04 19.88 -0.40
N ARG A 106 9.76 19.95 0.00
CA ARG A 106 9.02 21.23 0.13
C ARG A 106 9.49 22.07 1.31
N THR A 107 9.86 21.42 2.41
CA THR A 107 10.39 22.08 3.61
C THR A 107 11.90 22.24 3.56
N GLY A 108 12.55 21.54 2.63
CA GLY A 108 13.98 21.40 2.48
C GLY A 108 14.64 22.70 2.10
N PHE A 109 15.89 22.82 2.54
CA PHE A 109 16.69 24.03 2.43
C PHE A 109 16.92 24.44 0.98
N GLN A 110 16.61 25.69 0.63
CA GLN A 110 17.25 26.40 -0.47
C GLN A 110 18.62 26.89 0.00
N SER A 111 19.50 25.95 0.36
CA SER A 111 20.91 26.26 0.53
C SER A 111 21.54 26.07 -0.84
N ASP A 112 21.67 27.15 -1.62
CA ASP A 112 22.14 27.13 -3.02
C ASP A 112 23.54 26.52 -3.20
N THR A 113 24.28 26.26 -2.12
CA THR A 113 25.71 25.90 -2.18
C THR A 113 26.08 24.50 -1.71
N ASN A 114 25.22 23.79 -0.94
CA ASN A 114 25.61 22.51 -0.32
C ASN A 114 24.66 21.36 -0.70
N GLU A 115 25.25 20.24 -1.13
CA GLU A 115 24.52 19.00 -1.40
C GLU A 115 23.85 18.47 -0.12
N GLN A 116 22.60 18.03 -0.25
CA GLN A 116 21.79 17.43 0.81
C GLN A 116 21.68 15.93 0.57
N LEU A 117 22.46 15.15 1.33
CA LEU A 117 22.44 13.70 1.23
C LEU A 117 21.34 13.11 2.12
N VAL A 118 20.35 12.49 1.50
CA VAL A 118 19.21 11.84 2.14
C VAL A 118 19.41 10.33 2.11
N HIS A 119 19.43 9.71 3.28
CA HIS A 119 19.40 8.26 3.38
C HIS A 119 17.96 7.75 3.39
N ILE A 120 17.69 6.72 2.59
CA ILE A 120 16.41 6.03 2.48
C ILE A 120 16.63 4.59 2.93
N ASP A 121 16.02 4.20 4.04
CA ASP A 121 16.09 2.83 4.54
C ASP A 121 15.22 1.86 3.71
N THR A 122 15.38 0.56 3.97
CA THR A 122 14.63 -0.49 3.29
C THR A 122 13.12 -0.35 3.48
N PHE A 123 12.68 -0.01 4.70
CA PHE A 123 11.28 0.26 5.00
C PHE A 123 10.75 1.41 4.14
N SER A 124 11.48 2.52 4.03
CA SER A 124 11.02 3.68 3.27
C SER A 124 11.03 3.47 1.76
N ALA A 125 11.98 2.68 1.26
CA ALA A 125 12.01 2.23 -0.12
C ALA A 125 10.80 1.33 -0.46
N MET A 126 10.35 0.50 0.48
CA MET A 126 9.16 -0.36 0.30
C MET A 126 7.83 0.39 0.49
N ASN A 127 7.82 1.49 1.24
CA ASN A 127 6.61 2.24 1.62
C ASN A 127 6.46 3.60 0.90
N GLY A 128 6.87 3.65 -0.38
CA GLY A 128 6.45 4.70 -1.31
C GLY A 128 7.55 5.57 -1.88
N ILE A 129 8.81 5.43 -1.46
CA ILE A 129 9.92 6.12 -2.10
C ILE A 129 10.39 5.34 -3.33
N SER A 130 10.36 6.00 -4.48
CA SER A 130 10.87 5.47 -5.74
C SER A 130 11.80 6.47 -6.42
N ARG A 131 12.50 6.05 -7.48
CA ARG A 131 13.35 6.94 -8.27
C ARG A 131 12.58 8.12 -8.90
N PHE A 132 11.26 8.00 -9.10
CA PHE A 132 10.42 9.09 -9.59
C PHE A 132 10.13 10.17 -8.53
N CYS A 133 10.43 9.89 -7.26
CA CYS A 133 10.29 10.85 -6.17
C CYS A 133 11.56 11.69 -5.98
N GLU A 134 12.67 11.28 -6.59
CA GLU A 134 13.95 11.98 -6.53
C GLU A 134 13.84 13.32 -7.27
N SER A 135 14.45 14.35 -6.70
CA SER A 135 14.58 15.69 -7.26
C SER A 135 16.04 16.00 -7.54
N ASP A 136 16.28 16.93 -8.47
CA ASP A 136 17.62 17.37 -8.86
C ASP A 136 18.37 18.09 -7.72
N PHE A 137 19.54 18.65 -8.02
CA PHE A 137 20.34 19.45 -7.09
C PHE A 137 19.45 20.43 -6.27
N PRO A 138 19.63 20.52 -4.94
CA PRO A 138 20.76 20.03 -4.13
C PRO A 138 20.64 18.60 -3.61
N TRP A 139 19.64 17.83 -4.02
CA TRP A 139 19.34 16.55 -3.38
C TRP A 139 20.17 15.39 -3.92
N ARG A 140 20.68 14.54 -3.02
CA ARG A 140 21.29 13.25 -3.34
C ARG A 140 20.71 12.18 -2.44
N TYR A 141 20.51 10.98 -2.99
CA TYR A 141 19.84 9.90 -2.29
C TYR A 141 20.77 8.69 -2.14
N SER A 142 20.81 8.10 -0.95
CA SER A 142 21.52 6.87 -0.67
C SER A 142 20.56 5.80 -0.13
N LYS A 143 20.62 4.60 -0.70
CA LYS A 143 19.86 3.41 -0.28
C LYS A 143 20.81 2.31 0.21
N GLU A 144 21.88 2.70 0.86
CA GLU A 144 22.84 1.76 1.41
C GLU A 144 22.17 0.90 2.49
N GLU A 145 22.00 -0.40 2.21
CA GLU A 145 21.30 -1.32 3.10
C GLU A 145 22.22 -1.80 4.24
N GLU A 146 21.63 -2.42 5.26
CA GLU A 146 22.34 -3.08 6.38
C GLU A 146 23.22 -2.16 7.27
N ILE A 147 23.00 -0.84 7.23
CA ILE A 147 23.63 0.11 8.16
C ILE A 147 23.04 -0.08 9.56
N LYS A 148 23.88 -0.31 10.56
CA LYS A 148 23.45 -0.38 11.97
C LYS A 148 23.11 1.00 12.50
N LEU A 149 22.15 1.06 13.43
CA LEU A 149 21.69 2.31 14.04
C LEU A 149 22.81 3.19 14.63
N GLN A 150 23.87 2.56 15.16
CA GLN A 150 25.02 3.25 15.75
C GLN A 150 25.99 3.82 14.71
N GLU A 151 26.00 3.27 13.50
CA GLU A 151 26.92 3.67 12.44
C GLU A 151 26.42 4.91 11.68
N PHE A 152 25.12 5.26 11.78
CA PHE A 152 24.56 6.44 11.11
C PHE A 152 25.27 7.74 11.48
N GLN A 153 25.70 7.89 12.75
CA GLN A 153 26.42 9.10 13.18
C GLN A 153 27.78 9.26 12.49
N GLN A 154 28.41 8.16 12.08
CA GLN A 154 29.71 8.19 11.39
C GLN A 154 29.55 8.46 9.88
N ARG A 155 28.32 8.49 9.37
CA ARG A 155 28.02 8.73 7.97
C ARG A 155 27.65 10.19 7.75
N ASN A 156 28.09 10.76 6.63
CA ASN A 156 27.84 12.15 6.25
C ASN A 156 26.43 12.36 5.66
N PHE A 157 25.40 11.80 6.29
CA PHE A 157 24.00 12.03 5.88
C PHE A 157 23.48 13.33 6.46
N THR A 158 22.81 14.13 5.64
CA THR A 158 22.13 15.37 6.09
C THR A 158 20.77 15.04 6.66
N PHE A 159 20.02 14.16 5.98
CA PHE A 159 18.70 13.71 6.39
C PHE A 159 18.61 12.19 6.34
N LEU A 160 17.77 11.63 7.23
CA LEU A 160 17.39 10.22 7.22
C LEU A 160 15.87 10.15 7.07
N ILE A 161 15.39 9.24 6.24
CA ILE A 161 13.99 8.81 6.22
C ILE A 161 13.99 7.36 6.65
N ASN A 162 13.45 7.09 7.83
CA ASN A 162 13.65 5.83 8.52
C ASN A 162 12.38 5.37 9.28
N GLU A 163 12.24 4.06 9.51
CA GLU A 163 11.21 3.48 10.37
C GLU A 163 11.44 3.71 11.87
N HIS A 164 12.69 3.96 12.28
CA HIS A 164 13.05 4.08 13.69
C HIS A 164 12.80 5.50 14.24
N PRO A 165 12.12 5.66 15.39
CA PRO A 165 11.80 6.99 15.93
C PRO A 165 13.03 7.77 16.42
N VAL A 166 14.03 7.07 16.94
CA VAL A 166 15.22 7.67 17.56
C VAL A 166 16.48 7.09 16.93
N ILE A 167 17.36 7.97 16.45
CA ILE A 167 18.66 7.64 15.86
C ILE A 167 19.71 8.56 16.49
N ASN A 168 20.79 7.98 17.02
CA ASN A 168 21.85 8.74 17.66
C ASN A 168 22.54 9.67 16.65
N GLY A 169 22.82 10.91 17.04
CA GLY A 169 23.40 11.94 16.16
C GLY A 169 22.37 12.66 15.27
N PHE A 170 21.10 12.27 15.30
CA PHE A 170 20.06 12.88 14.49
C PHE A 170 18.86 13.34 15.32
N LYS A 171 18.31 14.50 14.98
CA LYS A 171 17.08 15.05 15.56
C LYS A 171 15.89 14.64 14.71
N CYS A 172 14.85 14.09 15.32
CA CYS A 172 13.59 13.82 14.64
C CYS A 172 12.89 15.14 14.29
N LEU A 173 12.72 15.41 12.99
CA LEU A 173 12.17 16.66 12.47
C LEU A 173 10.65 16.60 12.38
N PHE A 174 10.13 15.54 11.79
CA PHE A 174 8.70 15.28 11.69
C PHE A 174 8.45 13.81 11.39
N THR A 175 7.21 13.39 11.58
CA THR A 175 6.74 12.04 11.23
C THR A 175 5.61 12.11 10.21
N GLU A 176 5.45 11.03 9.45
CA GLU A 176 4.28 10.80 8.61
C GLU A 176 3.54 9.52 9.06
N ASP A 177 2.23 9.66 9.18
CA ASP A 177 1.34 8.58 9.59
C ASP A 177 1.09 7.63 8.42
N GLY A 178 1.17 6.32 8.72
CA GLY A 178 0.78 5.26 7.80
C GLY A 178 -0.49 4.54 8.29
N PHE A 179 -1.18 3.86 7.38
CA PHE A 179 -2.25 2.95 7.75
C PHE A 179 -1.72 1.82 8.66
N SER A 180 -2.44 1.55 9.76
CA SER A 180 -2.07 0.52 10.73
C SER A 180 -3.10 -0.60 10.76
N ARG A 181 -4.39 -0.28 10.96
CA ARG A 181 -5.46 -1.27 11.06
C ARG A 181 -6.84 -0.71 10.74
N MET A 182 -7.74 -1.60 10.36
CA MET A 182 -9.16 -1.33 10.27
C MET A 182 -9.86 -1.69 11.58
N ARG A 183 -10.63 -0.77 12.16
CA ARG A 183 -11.50 -1.02 13.32
C ARG A 183 -12.95 -0.86 12.92
N ILE A 184 -13.80 -1.78 13.40
CA ILE A 184 -15.24 -1.67 13.25
C ILE A 184 -15.78 -0.97 14.50
N ASN A 185 -16.54 0.10 14.31
CA ASN A 185 -17.17 0.86 15.38
C ASN A 185 -18.70 0.85 15.21
N TYR A 186 -19.44 0.96 16.31
CA TYR A 186 -20.91 1.05 16.32
C TYR A 186 -21.43 2.45 15.92
N GLY A 187 -20.55 3.41 15.65
CA GLY A 187 -20.88 4.77 15.16
C GLY A 187 -20.71 4.95 13.65
N PHE A 188 -21.02 6.14 13.14
CA PHE A 188 -20.77 6.51 11.74
C PHE A 188 -19.46 7.32 11.61
N PRO A 189 -18.52 6.94 10.72
CA PRO A 189 -18.54 5.78 9.84
C PRO A 189 -18.30 4.45 10.59
N PRO A 190 -18.93 3.32 10.17
CA PRO A 190 -18.83 2.03 10.86
C PRO A 190 -17.45 1.39 10.73
N ILE A 191 -16.68 1.81 9.72
CA ILE A 191 -15.30 1.38 9.49
C ILE A 191 -14.39 2.58 9.74
N LEU A 192 -13.48 2.44 10.70
CA LEU A 192 -12.45 3.42 11.02
C LEU A 192 -11.08 2.87 10.59
N LEU A 193 -10.39 3.61 9.74
CA LEU A 193 -9.01 3.33 9.38
C LEU A 193 -8.09 4.05 10.37
N VAL A 194 -7.45 3.28 11.24
CA VAL A 194 -6.50 3.80 12.23
C VAL A 194 -5.16 4.02 11.56
N LYS A 195 -4.62 5.22 11.75
CA LYS A 195 -3.31 5.63 11.29
C LYS A 195 -2.38 5.82 12.48
N GLU A 196 -1.13 5.43 12.34
CA GLU A 196 -0.11 5.53 13.37
C GLU A 196 1.19 6.04 12.72
N PRO A 197 2.07 6.74 13.47
CA PRO A 197 3.39 7.13 12.99
C PRO A 197 4.18 5.91 12.50
N LYS A 198 4.58 5.91 11.23
CA LYS A 198 5.35 4.80 10.63
C LYS A 198 6.69 5.23 10.09
N VAL A 199 6.82 6.49 9.68
CA VAL A 199 8.02 7.03 9.07
C VAL A 199 8.45 8.25 9.84
N TYR A 200 9.74 8.33 10.12
CA TYR A 200 10.37 9.41 10.84
C TYR A 200 11.42 10.04 9.94
N VAL A 201 11.38 11.36 9.84
CA VAL A 201 12.38 12.12 9.09
C VAL A 201 13.30 12.77 10.09
N HIS A 202 14.57 12.43 10.04
CA HIS A 202 15.58 12.98 10.94
C HIS A 202 16.54 13.90 10.19
N GLY A 203 17.08 14.87 10.93
CA GLY A 203 18.11 15.79 10.46
C GLY A 203 19.36 15.65 11.31
N ASN A 204 20.53 15.73 10.67
CA ASN A 204 21.81 15.60 11.36
C ASN A 204 22.01 16.77 12.34
N LEU A 205 22.38 16.46 13.59
CA LEU A 205 22.63 17.45 14.64
C LEU A 205 23.86 18.32 14.37
N GLU A 206 24.84 17.83 13.61
CA GLU A 206 26.04 18.60 13.24
C GLU A 206 25.72 19.71 12.24
N ASN A 207 24.58 19.60 11.54
CA ASN A 207 24.13 20.62 10.60
C ASN A 207 23.32 21.71 11.32
N ASN A 208 24.02 22.78 11.72
CA ASN A 208 23.43 23.94 12.39
C ASN A 208 22.23 24.55 11.63
N ALA A 209 22.23 24.53 10.30
CA ALA A 209 21.11 25.05 9.51
C ALA A 209 19.84 24.24 9.80
N VAL A 210 19.94 22.90 9.78
CA VAL A 210 18.83 21.99 10.06
C VAL A 210 18.33 22.13 11.49
N VAL A 211 19.25 22.24 12.46
CA VAL A 211 18.92 22.36 13.89
C VAL A 211 18.23 23.68 14.24
N ASN A 212 18.68 24.78 13.64
CA ASN A 212 18.16 26.13 13.93
C ASN A 212 16.75 26.37 13.36
N LYS A 213 16.30 25.53 12.43
CA LYS A 213 14.96 25.63 11.87
C LYS A 213 13.91 25.06 12.84
N ILE A 214 12.74 25.70 12.87
CA ILE A 214 11.61 25.22 13.66
C ILE A 214 10.96 24.06 12.91
N TRP A 215 10.95 22.90 13.57
CA TRP A 215 10.33 21.68 13.08
C TRP A 215 9.20 21.27 14.03
N PRO A 216 8.12 20.66 13.53
CA PRO A 216 7.01 20.21 14.37
C PRO A 216 7.43 19.14 15.38
N GLY A 217 8.54 18.45 15.13
CA GLY A 217 9.03 17.38 15.97
C GLY A 217 8.31 16.06 15.73
N CYS A 218 8.70 15.06 16.49
CA CYS A 218 8.08 13.75 16.50
C CYS A 218 7.42 13.52 17.86
N PRO A 219 6.31 12.76 17.90
CA PRO A 219 5.61 12.43 19.14
C PRO A 219 6.45 11.59 20.11
#